data_AF-A0A1I8C2V2-F1
#
_entry.id   AF-A0A1I8C2V2-F1
#
_cell.length_a   1.000
_cell.length_b   1.000
_cell.length_c   1.000
_cell.angle_alpha   90.00
_cell.angle_beta   90.00
_cell.angle_gamma   90.00
#
_symmetry.space_group_name_H-M   'P 1'
#
loop_
_entity.id
_entity.type
_entity.pdbx_description
1 polymer ?
#
loop_
_entity_poly.entity_id
_entity_poly.type
_entity_poly.pdbx_seq_one_letter_code
_entity_poly.pdbx_strand_id
1 'polypeptide(L)'
;MRPVLILNASTRLDHKEDGNFFHWIGSAKTTSVGDDVLIECPVIGYPLPEIRWFKDDKPLNTSALLPPDKNRKTISSRRKYVLTAKALYIRSVDQNDEGTYKCLATNSFTVEFGQSPREFQLTLEHYLRIPSTMSWIIPLIIIIASLILLALTIWGCSQRDRSKRNQYNVAQKEKEHFRASGGEGGRPPTDELED
;
A
#
# COMPACT_ATOMS: atom_id res chain seq x y z
N MET A 1 43.29 -7.19 10.39
CA MET A 1 41.92 -7.60 10.04
C MET A 1 41.00 -6.38 10.13
N ARG A 2 39.82 -6.42 9.52
CA ARG A 2 38.87 -5.29 9.49
C ARG A 2 37.44 -5.81 9.72
N PRO A 3 36.68 -5.24 10.67
CA PRO A 3 35.29 -5.64 10.92
C PRO A 3 34.41 -5.33 9.70
N VAL A 4 33.21 -5.91 9.69
CA VAL A 4 32.20 -5.62 8.68
C VAL A 4 31.73 -4.18 8.81
N LEU A 5 31.79 -3.41 7.72
CA LEU A 5 31.38 -2.02 7.64
C LEU A 5 30.60 -1.78 6.34
N ILE A 6 29.76 -0.76 6.32
CA ILE A 6 29.12 -0.28 5.09
C ILE A 6 30.12 0.57 4.30
N LEU A 7 30.30 0.26 3.02
CA LEU A 7 31.03 1.07 2.06
C LEU A 7 30.13 2.20 1.60
N ASN A 8 30.62 3.45 1.71
CA ASN A 8 30.02 4.70 1.23
C ASN A 8 28.78 4.47 0.36
N ALA A 9 27.62 4.36 1.02
CA ALA A 9 26.38 4.09 0.34
C ALA A 9 25.93 5.40 -0.29
N SER A 10 25.67 5.40 -1.59
CA SER A 10 25.05 6.55 -2.27
C SER A 10 23.65 6.88 -1.71
N THR A 11 23.10 6.02 -0.86
CA THR A 11 21.78 6.11 -0.26
C THR A 11 21.83 6.51 1.21
N ARG A 12 20.83 7.27 1.66
CA ARG A 12 20.61 7.56 3.08
C ARG A 12 20.33 6.27 3.84
N LEU A 13 21.09 6.08 4.92
CA LEU A 13 20.94 5.00 5.89
C LEU A 13 20.63 5.60 7.24
N ASP A 14 19.64 5.04 7.92
CA ASP A 14 19.24 5.44 9.26
C ASP A 14 19.55 4.29 10.23
N HIS A 15 19.91 4.60 11.47
CA HIS A 15 20.09 3.56 12.49
C HIS A 15 18.74 3.03 12.95
N LYS A 16 18.66 1.72 13.22
CA LYS A 16 17.50 1.15 13.89
C LYS A 16 17.59 1.39 15.40
N GLU A 17 16.50 1.87 16.00
CA GLU A 17 16.41 2.15 17.44
C GLU A 17 16.17 0.86 18.26
N ASP A 18 16.99 -0.17 18.07
CA ASP A 18 16.87 -1.47 18.75
C ASP A 18 18.02 -1.74 19.74
N GLY A 19 18.87 -0.74 19.98
CA GLY A 19 20.07 -0.86 20.82
C GLY A 19 21.26 -1.53 20.11
N ASN A 20 21.11 -1.99 18.86
CA ASN A 20 22.20 -2.50 18.04
C ASN A 20 22.71 -1.43 17.07
N PHE A 21 23.85 -0.82 17.40
CA PHE A 21 24.46 0.22 16.57
C PHE A 21 24.83 -0.25 15.14
N PHE A 22 25.00 -1.56 14.92
CA PHE A 22 25.32 -2.14 13.61
C PHE A 22 24.07 -2.59 12.84
N HIS A 23 22.88 -2.15 13.27
CA HIS A 23 21.63 -2.33 12.56
C HIS A 23 21.22 -1.05 11.84
N TRP A 24 21.14 -1.14 10.52
CA TRP A 24 20.86 -0.05 9.62
C TRP A 24 19.57 -0.30 8.82
N ILE A 25 18.87 0.78 8.52
CA ILE A 25 17.71 0.83 7.65
C ILE A 25 18.10 1.63 6.42
N GLY A 26 18.00 1.00 5.26
CA GLY A 26 18.18 1.67 3.99
C GLY A 26 16.87 2.29 3.49
N SER A 27 17.01 3.13 2.47
CA SER A 27 15.85 3.76 1.82
C SER A 27 14.87 2.71 1.30
N ALA A 28 13.57 2.98 1.49
CA ALA A 28 12.51 2.17 0.93
C ALA A 28 12.59 2.19 -0.61
N LYS A 29 12.40 1.02 -1.22
CA LYS A 29 12.44 0.85 -2.67
C LYS A 29 11.04 0.57 -3.18
N THR A 30 10.58 1.35 -4.17
CA THR A 30 9.26 1.16 -4.78
C THR A 30 9.44 0.67 -6.21
N THR A 31 8.71 -0.38 -6.61
CA THR A 31 8.79 -0.96 -7.96
C THR A 31 7.41 -1.44 -8.43
N SER A 32 7.21 -1.59 -9.75
CA SER A 32 5.97 -2.16 -10.29
C SER A 32 6.08 -3.66 -10.54
N VAL A 33 4.92 -4.32 -10.63
CA VAL A 33 4.83 -5.75 -10.96
C VAL A 33 5.42 -5.99 -12.36
N GLY A 34 6.24 -7.03 -12.49
CA GLY A 34 6.93 -7.41 -13.72
C GLY A 34 8.31 -6.76 -13.88
N ASP A 35 8.62 -5.72 -13.11
CA ASP A 35 9.95 -5.09 -13.13
C ASP A 35 10.99 -5.94 -12.38
N ASP A 36 12.26 -5.68 -12.67
CA ASP A 36 13.38 -6.24 -11.91
C ASP A 36 13.88 -5.23 -10.87
N VAL A 37 14.21 -5.71 -9.68
CA VAL A 37 14.70 -4.86 -8.58
C VAL A 37 16.02 -5.35 -8.01
N LEU A 38 16.93 -4.40 -7.74
CA LEU A 38 18.21 -4.64 -7.08
C LEU A 38 18.16 -4.08 -5.64
N ILE A 39 18.38 -4.92 -4.63
CA ILE A 39 18.49 -4.49 -3.23
C ILE A 39 19.97 -4.54 -2.85
N GLU A 40 20.54 -3.38 -2.56
CA GLU A 40 21.96 -3.25 -2.31
C GLU A 40 22.32 -3.62 -0.87
N CYS A 41 23.51 -4.19 -0.69
CA CYS A 41 24.16 -4.41 0.58
C CYS A 41 25.67 -4.17 0.40
N PRO A 42 26.08 -2.89 0.33
CA PRO A 42 27.45 -2.52 -0.02
C PRO A 42 28.38 -2.68 1.18
N VAL A 43 28.55 -3.90 1.69
CA VAL A 43 29.41 -4.19 2.84
C VAL A 43 30.84 -4.51 2.44
N ILE A 44 31.77 -4.22 3.34
CA ILE A 44 33.19 -4.55 3.24
C ILE A 44 33.73 -5.07 4.56
N GLY A 45 34.77 -5.90 4.51
CA GLY A 45 35.45 -6.43 5.68
C GLY A 45 36.70 -7.21 5.25
N TYR A 46 37.53 -7.58 6.23
CA TYR A 46 38.63 -8.52 6.01
C TYR A 46 38.85 -9.41 7.24
N PRO A 47 38.63 -10.74 7.17
CA PRO A 47 38.28 -11.55 5.99
C PRO A 47 36.98 -11.11 5.28
N LEU A 48 36.82 -11.52 4.01
CA LEU A 48 35.66 -11.15 3.20
C LEU A 48 34.37 -11.61 3.92
N PRO A 49 33.40 -10.70 4.17
CA PRO A 49 32.20 -11.06 4.90
C PRO A 49 31.34 -12.08 4.14
N GLU A 50 30.77 -13.03 4.87
CA GLU A 50 29.68 -13.85 4.40
C GLU A 50 28.38 -13.04 4.44
N ILE A 51 27.58 -13.10 3.36
CA ILE A 51 26.31 -12.38 3.26
C ILE A 51 25.17 -13.38 3.20
N ARG A 52 24.22 -13.24 4.13
CA ARG A 52 22.96 -14.00 4.19
C ARG A 52 21.77 -13.06 4.01
N TRP A 53 20.81 -13.47 3.20
CA TRP A 53 19.62 -12.68 2.91
C TRP A 53 18.37 -13.27 3.55
N PHE A 54 17.51 -12.40 4.04
CA PHE A 54 16.21 -12.75 4.63
C PHE A 54 15.12 -11.88 4.01
N LYS A 55 13.91 -12.43 3.88
CA LYS A 55 12.69 -11.70 3.56
C LYS A 55 11.73 -11.91 4.73
N ASP A 56 11.28 -10.83 5.35
CA ASP A 56 10.36 -10.86 6.49
C ASP A 56 10.84 -11.83 7.58
N ASP A 57 12.13 -11.68 7.94
CA ASP A 57 12.86 -12.51 8.92
C ASP A 57 13.04 -13.99 8.57
N LYS A 58 12.60 -14.43 7.38
CA LYS A 58 12.78 -15.79 6.90
C LYS A 58 13.98 -15.87 5.96
N PRO A 59 14.89 -16.86 6.13
CA PRO A 59 16.05 -17.00 5.26
C PRO A 59 15.59 -17.23 3.83
N LEU A 60 16.13 -16.45 2.89
CA LEU A 60 15.91 -16.69 1.48
C LEU A 60 16.80 -17.87 1.05
N ASN A 61 16.18 -18.93 0.55
CA ASN A 61 16.90 -20.06 -0.05
C ASN A 61 17.63 -19.59 -1.32
N THR A 62 18.87 -19.18 -1.14
CA THR A 62 19.67 -18.43 -2.12
C THR A 62 20.89 -19.24 -2.55
N SER A 63 20.66 -20.46 -3.03
CA SER A 63 21.70 -21.35 -3.54
C SER A 63 22.22 -20.92 -4.93
N ALA A 64 22.85 -19.74 -5.02
CA ALA A 64 24.02 -19.47 -5.86
C ALA A 64 24.48 -18.02 -5.65
N LEU A 65 25.60 -17.88 -4.96
CA LEU A 65 26.56 -16.87 -5.33
C LEU A 65 26.98 -17.18 -6.77
N LEU A 66 26.71 -16.29 -7.73
CA LEU A 66 27.52 -16.28 -8.94
C LEU A 66 28.88 -15.70 -8.52
N PRO A 67 29.99 -16.44 -8.64
CA PRO A 67 31.31 -15.83 -8.53
C PRO A 67 31.43 -14.69 -9.56
N PRO A 68 32.28 -13.69 -9.33
CA PRO A 68 32.47 -12.52 -10.22
C PRO A 68 33.22 -12.88 -11.51
N ASP A 69 32.94 -14.05 -12.08
CA ASP A 69 33.66 -14.60 -13.22
C ASP A 69 33.01 -14.15 -14.53
N LYS A 70 33.77 -13.42 -15.34
CA LYS A 70 33.32 -12.74 -16.57
C LYS A 70 32.88 -13.68 -17.71
N ASN A 71 32.93 -15.01 -17.52
CA ASN A 71 32.85 -15.97 -18.62
C ASN A 71 31.80 -17.09 -18.52
N ARG A 72 30.80 -17.02 -17.63
CA ARG A 72 29.72 -18.05 -17.60
C ARG A 72 28.35 -17.51 -18.02
N LYS A 73 28.21 -17.19 -19.31
CA LYS A 73 26.93 -17.00 -20.00
C LYS A 73 26.22 -18.34 -20.24
N THR A 74 25.91 -19.14 -19.22
CA THR A 74 24.99 -20.29 -19.34
C THR A 74 24.85 -20.98 -17.99
N ILE A 75 23.89 -20.53 -17.19
CA ILE A 75 23.08 -21.32 -16.23
C ILE A 75 22.23 -20.34 -15.42
N SER A 76 20.91 -20.58 -15.35
CA SER A 76 19.90 -19.92 -14.50
C SER A 76 19.09 -18.72 -15.04
N SER A 77 18.50 -18.84 -16.23
CA SER A 77 17.38 -17.96 -16.64
C SER A 77 16.05 -18.21 -15.89
N ARG A 78 16.01 -19.06 -14.84
CA ARG A 78 14.77 -19.42 -14.10
C ARG A 78 14.77 -19.08 -12.60
N ARG A 79 15.83 -18.47 -12.06
CA ARG A 79 15.86 -18.13 -10.62
C ARG A 79 15.30 -16.74 -10.40
N LYS A 80 14.27 -16.64 -9.55
CA LYS A 80 13.64 -15.37 -9.13
C LYS A 80 14.63 -14.48 -8.38
N TYR A 81 15.43 -15.08 -7.51
CA TYR A 81 16.47 -14.41 -6.73
C TYR A 81 17.87 -14.73 -7.28
N VAL A 82 18.69 -13.71 -7.48
CA VAL A 82 20.08 -13.81 -7.94
C VAL A 82 20.98 -13.02 -7.00
N LEU A 83 22.01 -13.65 -6.42
CA LEU A 83 22.92 -13.01 -5.48
C LEU A 83 24.18 -12.56 -6.20
N THR A 84 24.60 -11.34 -5.90
CA THR A 84 25.92 -10.81 -6.22
C THR A 84 26.68 -10.53 -4.93
N ALA A 85 27.97 -10.26 -5.04
CA ALA A 85 28.84 -9.99 -3.90
C ALA A 85 28.38 -8.81 -3.00
N LYS A 86 27.48 -7.95 -3.49
CA LYS A 86 27.03 -6.74 -2.77
C LYS A 86 25.54 -6.46 -2.92
N ALA A 87 24.74 -7.35 -3.51
CA ALA A 87 23.33 -7.07 -3.75
C ALA A 87 22.50 -8.34 -4.03
N LEU A 88 21.20 -8.23 -3.77
CA LEU A 88 20.17 -9.19 -4.14
C LEU A 88 19.39 -8.65 -5.34
N TYR A 89 19.35 -9.41 -6.43
CA TYR A 89 18.54 -9.09 -7.60
C TYR A 89 17.30 -9.98 -7.62
N ILE A 90 16.13 -9.36 -7.75
CA ILE A 90 14.82 -10.01 -7.82
C ILE A 90 14.25 -9.75 -9.21
N ARG A 91 13.97 -10.81 -9.95
CA ARG A 91 13.44 -10.73 -11.32
C ARG A 91 11.93 -10.83 -11.35
N SER A 92 11.31 -10.08 -12.27
CA SER A 92 9.88 -10.13 -12.55
C SER A 92 9.05 -10.12 -11.27
N VAL A 93 9.19 -9.03 -10.52
CA VAL A 93 8.60 -8.82 -9.20
C VAL A 93 7.07 -9.02 -9.24
N ASP A 94 6.52 -9.68 -8.22
CA ASP A 94 5.07 -9.82 -8.02
C ASP A 94 4.64 -9.30 -6.64
N GLN A 95 3.33 -9.19 -6.40
CA GLN A 95 2.80 -8.60 -5.17
C GLN A 95 3.30 -9.29 -3.88
N ASN A 96 3.67 -10.58 -3.93
CA ASN A 96 4.17 -11.32 -2.77
C ASN A 96 5.63 -11.02 -2.43
N ASP A 97 6.35 -10.34 -3.33
CA ASP A 97 7.71 -9.88 -3.07
C ASP A 97 7.73 -8.62 -2.19
N GLU A 98 6.60 -7.94 -2.00
CA GLU A 98 6.52 -6.84 -1.03
C GLU A 98 6.94 -7.34 0.36
N GLY A 99 7.74 -6.54 1.05
CA GLY A 99 8.23 -6.89 2.38
C GLY A 99 9.61 -6.30 2.72
N THR A 100 10.13 -6.72 3.85
CA THR A 100 11.42 -6.27 4.38
C THR A 100 12.51 -7.26 4.00
N TYR A 101 13.47 -6.80 3.21
CA TYR A 101 14.65 -7.57 2.83
C TYR A 101 15.82 -7.18 3.71
N LYS A 102 16.43 -8.18 4.36
CA LYS A 102 17.50 -7.99 5.32
C LYS A 102 18.77 -8.68 4.84
N CYS A 103 19.84 -7.91 4.74
CA CYS A 103 21.18 -8.40 4.53
C CYS A 103 21.89 -8.54 5.88
N LEU A 104 22.36 -9.74 6.18
CA LEU A 104 23.17 -10.07 7.33
C LEU A 104 24.59 -10.36 6.86
N ALA A 105 25.52 -9.46 7.18
CA ALA A 105 26.92 -9.58 6.80
C ALA A 105 27.77 -9.92 8.02
N THR A 106 28.52 -11.02 7.96
CA THR A 106 29.31 -11.55 9.08
C THR A 106 30.75 -11.81 8.67
N ASN A 107 31.71 -11.38 9.48
CA ASN A 107 33.09 -11.84 9.36
C ASN A 107 33.67 -12.15 10.74
N SER A 108 34.65 -13.06 10.79
CA SER A 108 35.28 -13.45 12.06
C SER A 108 36.80 -13.43 11.95
N PHE A 109 37.44 -12.93 13.00
CA PHE A 109 38.89 -12.91 13.11
C PHE A 109 39.36 -12.73 14.56
N THR A 110 40.58 -13.17 14.83
CA THR A 110 41.23 -13.02 16.13
C THR A 110 41.79 -11.61 16.29
N VAL A 111 41.45 -10.94 17.39
CA VAL A 111 41.92 -9.57 17.68
C VAL A 111 43.25 -9.57 18.41
N GLU A 112 43.46 -10.55 19.29
CA GLU A 112 44.65 -10.67 20.15
C GLU A 112 45.25 -12.08 20.08
N PHE A 113 46.58 -12.18 20.16
CA PHE A 113 47.27 -13.46 20.07
C PHE A 113 46.83 -14.43 21.19
N GLY A 114 46.54 -15.68 20.81
CA GLY A 114 46.08 -16.71 21.75
C GLY A 114 44.59 -16.66 22.10
N GLN A 115 43.81 -15.72 21.55
CA GLN A 115 42.36 -15.69 21.71
C GLN A 115 41.61 -16.40 20.57
N SER A 116 40.37 -16.82 20.85
CA SER A 116 39.45 -17.31 19.84
C SER A 116 39.04 -16.19 18.86
N PRO A 117 38.69 -16.53 17.61
CA PRO A 117 38.16 -15.56 16.66
C PRO A 117 36.89 -14.90 17.20
N ARG A 118 36.80 -13.57 17.10
CA ARG A 118 35.58 -12.81 17.39
C ARG A 118 34.77 -12.63 16.11
N GLU A 119 33.46 -12.73 16.22
CA GLU A 119 32.52 -12.49 15.13
C GLU A 119 32.06 -11.02 15.14
N PHE A 120 32.02 -10.40 13.96
CA PHE A 120 31.51 -9.07 13.73
C PHE A 120 30.34 -9.17 12.76
N GLN A 121 29.24 -8.54 13.11
CA GLN A 121 27.98 -8.59 12.38
C GLN A 121 27.49 -7.20 12.03
N LEU A 122 26.96 -7.05 10.82
CA LEU A 122 26.20 -5.88 10.38
C LEU A 122 24.89 -6.31 9.74
N THR A 123 23.81 -5.60 10.07
CA THR A 123 22.47 -5.85 9.52
C THR A 123 22.01 -4.63 8.73
N LEU A 124 21.54 -4.81 7.50
CA LEU A 124 20.95 -3.76 6.67
C LEU A 124 19.57 -4.21 6.15
N GLU A 125 18.53 -3.46 6.50
CA GLU A 125 17.15 -3.71 6.09
C GLU A 125 16.69 -2.73 5.01
N HIS A 126 16.02 -3.22 3.97
CA HIS A 126 15.33 -2.42 2.96
C HIS A 126 13.88 -2.87 2.85
N TYR A 127 12.94 -1.92 2.85
CA TYR A 127 11.55 -2.21 2.57
C TYR A 127 11.27 -2.09 1.07
N LEU A 128 10.84 -3.18 0.44
CA LEU A 128 10.39 -3.21 -0.94
C LEU A 128 8.87 -3.02 -0.97
N ARG A 129 8.41 -1.93 -1.60
CA ARG A 129 6.99 -1.58 -1.77
C ARG A 129 6.55 -1.83 -3.21
N ILE A 130 5.41 -2.49 -3.38
CA ILE A 130 4.84 -2.80 -4.69
C ILE A 130 3.40 -2.26 -4.72
N PRO A 131 3.21 -0.99 -5.13
CA PRO A 131 1.89 -0.39 -5.11
C PRO A 131 0.96 -1.14 -6.06
N SER A 132 -0.23 -1.50 -5.57
CA SER A 132 -1.28 -2.07 -6.41
C SER A 132 -1.76 -1.04 -7.42
N THR A 133 -1.97 -1.47 -8.67
CA THR A 133 -2.59 -0.64 -9.71
C THR A 133 -4.02 -0.24 -9.37
N MET A 134 -4.65 -0.83 -8.36
CA MET A 134 -6.01 -0.47 -7.93
C MET A 134 -6.02 0.65 -6.88
N SER A 135 -4.88 0.99 -6.28
CA SER A 135 -4.81 1.99 -5.21
C SER A 135 -5.24 3.40 -5.66
N TRP A 136 -5.03 3.77 -6.92
CA TRP A 136 -5.50 5.05 -7.47
C TRP A 136 -6.99 5.03 -7.89
N ILE A 137 -7.59 3.85 -8.06
CA ILE A 137 -9.00 3.72 -8.46
C ILE A 137 -9.94 3.91 -7.26
N ILE A 138 -9.49 3.53 -6.06
CA ILE A 138 -10.26 3.70 -4.81
C ILE A 138 -10.75 5.14 -4.59
N PRO A 139 -9.91 6.20 -4.67
CA PRO A 139 -10.39 7.57 -4.50
C PRO A 139 -11.38 7.98 -5.61
N LEU A 140 -11.19 7.52 -6.85
CA LEU A 140 -12.14 7.80 -7.94
C LEU A 140 -13.50 7.15 -7.68
N ILE A 141 -13.53 5.91 -7.19
CA ILE A 141 -14.77 5.22 -6.80
C ILE A 141 -15.49 5.98 -5.69
N ILE A 142 -14.76 6.45 -4.67
CA ILE A 142 -15.34 7.23 -3.56
C ILE A 142 -15.96 8.53 -4.07
N ILE A 143 -15.26 9.24 -4.97
CA ILE A 143 -15.77 10.47 -5.58
C ILE A 143 -17.04 10.17 -6.37
N ILE A 144 -17.03 9.15 -7.24
CA ILE A 144 -18.20 8.77 -8.05
C ILE A 144 -19.38 8.38 -7.16
N ALA A 145 -19.15 7.59 -6.10
CA ALA A 145 -20.19 7.22 -5.15
C ALA A 145 -20.79 8.45 -4.43
N SER A 146 -19.97 9.41 -4.05
CA SER A 146 -20.43 10.66 -3.43
C SER A 146 -21.32 11.48 -4.37
N LEU A 147 -20.96 11.57 -5.65
CA LEU A 147 -21.73 12.29 -6.67
C LEU A 147 -23.07 11.59 -6.94
N ILE A 148 -23.10 10.26 -6.95
CA ILE A 148 -24.33 9.48 -7.09
C ILE A 148 -25.27 9.72 -5.91
N LEU A 149 -24.76 9.71 -4.67
CA LEU A 149 -25.57 9.98 -3.48
C LEU A 149 -26.15 11.41 -3.50
N LEU A 150 -25.36 12.40 -3.91
CA LEU A 150 -25.84 13.77 -4.07
C LEU A 150 -26.91 13.86 -5.16
N ALA A 151 -26.72 13.20 -6.30
CA ALA A 151 -27.73 13.17 -7.36
C ALA A 151 -29.03 12.49 -6.89
N LEU A 152 -28.95 11.39 -6.13
CA LEU A 152 -30.13 10.70 -5.59
C LEU A 152 -30.87 11.52 -4.54
N THR A 153 -30.15 12.26 -3.68
CA THR A 153 -30.79 13.15 -2.70
C THR A 153 -31.47 14.33 -3.39
N ILE A 154 -30.82 14.97 -4.36
CA ILE A 154 -31.40 16.05 -5.17
C ILE A 154 -32.61 15.53 -5.96
N TRP A 155 -32.48 14.36 -6.60
CA TRP A 155 -33.57 13.74 -7.32
C TRP A 155 -34.73 13.40 -6.39
N GLY A 156 -34.46 12.82 -5.22
CA GLY A 156 -35.45 12.52 -4.19
C GLY A 156 -36.20 13.76 -3.70
N CYS A 157 -35.48 14.86 -3.40
CA CYS A 157 -36.09 16.15 -3.08
C CYS A 157 -36.96 16.66 -4.23
N SER A 158 -36.43 16.64 -5.46
CA SER A 158 -37.15 17.08 -6.65
C SER A 158 -38.40 16.24 -6.93
N GLN A 159 -38.33 14.93 -6.67
CA GLN A 159 -39.43 13.99 -6.85
C GLN A 159 -40.48 14.19 -5.76
N ARG A 160 -40.07 14.42 -4.51
CA ARG A 160 -40.98 14.76 -3.42
C ARG A 160 -41.72 16.07 -3.70
N ASP A 161 -41.02 17.09 -4.21
CA ASP A 161 -41.64 18.36 -4.60
C ASP A 161 -42.54 18.22 -5.83
N ARG A 162 -42.19 17.36 -6.78
CA ARG A 162 -43.07 16.98 -7.90
C ARG A 162 -44.33 16.28 -7.39
N SER A 163 -44.19 15.35 -6.44
CA SER A 163 -45.31 14.64 -5.82
C SER A 163 -46.26 15.60 -5.08
N LYS A 164 -45.72 16.51 -4.25
CA LYS A 164 -46.52 17.54 -3.56
C LYS A 164 -47.24 18.47 -4.55
N ARG A 165 -46.57 18.93 -5.61
CA ARG A 165 -47.20 19.76 -6.66
C ARG A 165 -48.33 19.05 -7.36
N ASN A 166 -48.15 17.78 -7.70
CA ASN A 166 -49.20 16.98 -8.33
C ASN A 166 -50.43 16.83 -7.42
N GLN A 167 -50.23 16.58 -6.12
CA GLN A 167 -51.33 16.50 -5.14
C GLN A 167 -52.08 17.84 -5.02
N TYR A 168 -51.35 18.97 -4.96
CA TYR A 168 -51.96 20.31 -4.95
C TYR A 168 -52.82 20.58 -6.20
N ASN A 169 -52.31 20.22 -7.38
CA ASN A 169 -53.01 20.41 -8.65
C ASN A 169 -54.30 19.57 -8.74
N VAL A 170 -54.30 18.35 -8.20
CA VAL A 170 -55.51 17.48 -8.13
C VAL A 170 -56.54 18.10 -7.18
N ALA A 171 -56.13 18.50 -5.98
CA ALA A 171 -57.02 19.13 -5.00
C ALA A 171 -57.63 20.45 -5.51
N GLN A 172 -56.89 21.22 -6.32
CA GLN A 172 -57.41 22.41 -7.00
C GLN A 172 -58.49 22.05 -8.03
N LYS A 173 -58.23 21.07 -8.91
CA LYS A 173 -59.21 20.61 -9.90
C LYS A 173 -60.50 20.07 -9.27
N GLU A 174 -60.40 19.33 -8.17
CA GLU A 174 -61.56 18.85 -7.42
C GLU A 174 -62.40 19.99 -6.84
N LYS A 175 -61.74 21.03 -6.28
CA LYS A 175 -62.42 22.23 -5.78
C LYS A 175 -63.11 23.02 -6.89
N GLU A 176 -62.47 23.18 -8.04
CA GLU A 176 -63.06 23.85 -9.21
C GLU A 176 -64.27 23.08 -9.76
N HIS A 177 -64.17 21.75 -9.88
CA HIS A 177 -65.28 20.89 -10.28
C HIS A 177 -66.45 20.98 -9.29
N PHE A 178 -66.19 20.94 -7.99
CA PHE A 178 -67.22 21.12 -6.96
C PHE A 178 -67.91 22.49 -7.04
N ARG A 179 -67.16 23.56 -7.34
CA ARG A 179 -67.70 24.91 -7.52
C ARG A 179 -68.55 25.04 -8.79
N ALA A 180 -68.18 24.34 -9.86
CA ALA A 180 -68.92 24.31 -11.13
C ALA A 180 -70.22 23.50 -11.03
N SER A 181 -70.28 22.48 -10.16
CA SER A 181 -71.47 21.63 -9.96
C SER A 181 -72.54 22.24 -9.03
N GLY A 182 -72.39 23.47 -8.56
CA GLY A 182 -73.37 24.14 -7.72
C GLY A 182 -73.35 23.66 -6.27
N GLY A 183 -72.37 24.11 -5.49
CA GLY A 183 -72.36 23.96 -4.05
C GLY A 183 -73.39 24.89 -3.39
N GLU A 184 -74.63 24.42 -3.26
CA GLU A 184 -75.67 25.05 -2.44
C GLU A 184 -75.24 24.97 -0.96
N GLY A 185 -74.91 26.12 -0.37
CA GLY A 185 -74.52 26.22 1.03
C GLY A 185 -75.71 25.97 1.95
N GLY A 186 -75.60 24.94 2.80
CA GLY A 186 -76.49 24.77 3.95
C GLY A 186 -76.41 25.97 4.88
N ARG A 187 -77.52 26.70 5.00
CA ARG A 187 -77.74 27.78 5.97
C ARG A 187 -77.83 27.16 7.38
N PRO A 188 -77.27 27.78 8.44
CA PRO A 188 -77.44 27.29 9.80
C PRO A 188 -78.92 27.35 10.21
N PRO A 189 -79.39 26.47 11.11
CA PRO A 189 -80.77 26.50 11.56
C PRO A 189 -81.00 27.79 12.35
N THR A 190 -81.88 28.64 11.84
CA THR A 190 -82.50 29.73 12.60
C THR A 190 -83.55 29.14 13.51
N ASP A 191 -83.46 29.47 14.80
CA ASP A 191 -84.51 29.27 15.79
C ASP A 191 -85.84 29.83 15.27
N GLU A 192 -86.89 28.99 15.27
CA GLU A 192 -88.28 29.45 15.25
C GLU A 192 -88.99 28.87 16.48
N LEU A 193 -89.46 29.80 17.32
CA LEU A 193 -90.40 29.61 18.42
C LEU A 193 -91.76 29.17 17.87
N GLU A 194 -92.41 28.21 18.54
CA GLU A 194 -93.88 28.13 18.63
C GLU A 194 -94.29 27.81 20.08
N ASP A 195 -95.45 28.37 20.44
CA ASP A 195 -96.09 28.54 21.77
C ASP A 195 -96.20 27.31 22.69
#